data_AF-A0A2K9K3V2-F1
#
_entry.id   AF-A0A2K9K3V2-F1
#
_cell.length_a   1.000
_cell.length_b   1.000
_cell.length_c   1.000
_cell.angle_alpha   90.00
_cell.angle_beta   90.00
_cell.angle_gamma   90.00
#
_symmetry.space_group_name_H-M   'P 1'
#
loop_
_entity.id
_entity.type
_entity.pdbx_description
1 polymer ?
#
loop_
_entity_poly.entity_id
_entity_poly.type
_entity_poly.pdbx_seq_one_letter_code
_entity_poly.pdbx_strand_id
1 'polypeptide(L)'
;MIKQLLLTSALFGLAICSTNALADQVLCAVSPTSTPQEMKPDFCGSQRVTSSRPYVSFQFEPSKPVEHVTWRFSTPLSGRWDCGPSTECVFYDDGLDSSPLRDATACVTRVLYKDGTWKSMNECATAIYNLGSRF
;
A
#
# COMPACT_ATOMS: atom_id res chain seq x y z
N MET A 1 45.36 -41.16 38.23
CA MET A 1 45.96 -40.43 37.09
C MET A 1 44.85 -39.94 36.19
N ILE A 2 44.88 -38.64 35.86
CA ILE A 2 44.24 -37.94 34.71
C ILE A 2 42.70 -37.92 34.74
N LYS A 3 42.04 -36.90 35.34
CA LYS A 3 41.78 -35.51 34.88
C LYS A 3 41.02 -35.42 33.55
N GLN A 4 39.91 -34.68 33.61
CA GLN A 4 39.12 -34.06 32.53
C GLN A 4 37.97 -34.88 31.92
N LEU A 5 36.75 -34.42 32.14
CA LEU A 5 35.91 -34.03 31.01
C LEU A 5 35.18 -32.73 31.38
N LEU A 6 35.52 -31.68 30.63
CA LEU A 6 34.96 -30.35 30.71
C LEU A 6 33.50 -30.40 30.21
N LEU A 7 32.56 -29.97 31.05
CA LEU A 7 31.22 -29.59 30.61
C LEU A 7 31.34 -28.33 29.75
N THR A 8 31.24 -28.50 28.43
CA THR A 8 31.11 -27.38 27.49
C THR A 8 29.65 -26.96 27.42
N SER A 9 29.33 -25.85 28.08
CA SER A 9 28.07 -25.14 27.94
C SER A 9 27.88 -24.72 26.47
N ALA A 10 26.94 -25.36 25.78
CA ALA A 10 26.46 -24.88 24.50
C ALA A 10 25.60 -23.63 24.73
N LEU A 11 26.21 -22.46 24.59
CA LEU A 11 25.48 -21.19 24.50
C LEU A 11 24.69 -21.22 23.18
N PHE A 12 23.39 -21.54 23.26
CA PHE A 12 22.46 -21.26 22.17
C PHE A 12 22.34 -19.75 22.03
N GLY A 13 23.11 -19.18 21.09
CA GLY A 13 22.92 -17.83 20.62
C GLY A 13 21.59 -17.74 19.89
N LEU A 14 20.54 -17.33 20.60
CA LEU A 14 19.31 -16.84 19.99
C LEU A 14 19.68 -15.53 19.28
N ALA A 15 20.03 -15.63 18.01
CA ALA A 15 20.01 -14.49 17.11
C ALA A 15 18.55 -14.02 17.03
N ILE A 16 18.21 -13.03 17.85
CA ILE A 16 16.98 -12.29 17.71
C ILE A 16 17.17 -11.47 16.44
N CYS A 17 16.86 -12.06 15.28
CA CYS A 17 16.58 -11.30 14.09
C CYS A 17 15.38 -10.43 14.45
N SER A 18 15.64 -9.16 14.74
CA SER A 18 14.64 -8.12 14.84
C SER A 18 13.92 -8.04 13.49
N THR A 19 12.93 -8.90 13.29
CA THR A 19 11.95 -8.70 12.23
C THR A 19 11.25 -7.41 12.63
N ASN A 20 11.60 -6.30 11.98
CA ASN A 20 10.73 -5.15 11.93
C ASN A 20 9.43 -5.69 11.37
N ALA A 21 8.48 -6.01 12.25
CA ALA A 21 7.16 -6.44 11.83
C ALA A 21 6.54 -5.20 11.21
N LEU A 22 6.69 -5.07 9.88
CA LEU A 22 6.00 -4.04 9.12
C LEU A 22 4.52 -4.26 9.39
N ALA A 23 3.89 -3.27 10.04
CA ALA A 23 2.47 -3.27 10.22
C ALA A 23 1.82 -3.24 8.84
N ASP A 24 0.69 -3.94 8.69
CA ASP A 24 -0.03 -3.89 7.43
C ASP A 24 -0.50 -2.46 7.18
N GLN A 25 -0.23 -1.94 5.98
CA GLN A 25 -0.57 -0.58 5.61
C GLN A 25 -0.96 -0.50 4.13
N VAL A 26 -1.70 0.56 3.78
CA VAL A 26 -1.96 0.92 2.38
C VAL A 26 -1.11 2.13 2.06
N LEU A 27 -0.32 2.02 1.00
CA LEU A 27 0.40 3.12 0.41
C LEU A 27 -0.38 3.68 -0.78
N CYS A 28 -0.13 4.93 -1.14
CA CYS A 28 -0.59 5.46 -2.41
C CYS A 28 0.44 6.35 -3.11
N ALA A 29 0.27 6.51 -4.42
CA ALA A 29 1.01 7.44 -5.25
C ALA A 29 0.13 7.98 -6.38
N VAL A 30 0.31 9.25 -6.73
CA VAL A 30 -0.38 9.90 -7.84
C VAL A 30 0.53 9.94 -9.06
N SER A 31 0.00 9.64 -10.24
CA SER A 31 0.76 9.58 -11.48
C SER A 31 -0.08 9.99 -12.71
N PRO A 32 0.53 10.46 -13.80
CA PRO A 32 1.91 10.92 -13.89
C PRO A 32 2.08 12.31 -13.25
N THR A 33 3.27 12.53 -12.72
CA THR A 33 3.76 13.79 -12.17
C THR A 33 5.07 14.17 -12.85
N SER A 34 5.57 15.40 -12.65
CA SER A 34 6.83 15.85 -13.26
C SER A 34 8.04 15.01 -12.80
N THR A 35 8.00 14.54 -11.56
CA THR A 35 8.94 13.60 -10.98
C THR A 35 8.14 12.44 -10.41
N PRO A 36 8.56 11.17 -10.60
CA PRO A 36 7.87 10.03 -10.01
C PRO A 36 7.63 10.22 -8.52
N GLN A 37 6.41 9.93 -8.06
CA GLN A 37 6.11 9.95 -6.63
C GLN A 37 6.51 8.62 -6.00
N GLU A 38 7.14 8.71 -4.83
CA GLU A 38 7.26 7.56 -3.95
C GLU A 38 5.89 7.22 -3.34
N MET A 39 5.64 5.93 -3.15
CA MET A 39 4.47 5.42 -2.45
C MET A 39 4.54 5.84 -0.97
N LYS A 40 3.45 6.42 -0.45
CA LYS A 40 3.38 6.90 0.94
C LYS A 40 2.20 6.30 1.69
N PRO A 41 2.35 5.96 2.98
CA PRO A 41 1.25 5.46 3.80
C PRO A 41 0.24 6.57 4.06
N ASP A 42 -1.03 6.18 4.27
CA ASP A 42 -2.19 7.01 4.65
C ASP A 42 -2.60 8.10 3.65
N PHE A 43 -1.64 8.85 3.13
CA PHE A 43 -1.84 10.02 2.30
C PHE A 43 -0.75 10.19 1.25
N CYS A 44 -1.17 10.45 0.02
CA CYS A 44 -0.32 10.92 -1.06
C CYS A 44 -0.99 12.10 -1.78
N GLY A 45 -0.19 12.93 -2.42
CA GLY A 45 -0.79 14.01 -3.18
C GLY A 45 0.14 14.71 -4.14
N SER A 46 -0.46 15.33 -5.15
CA SER A 46 0.24 16.09 -6.17
C SER A 46 -0.49 17.37 -6.51
N GLN A 47 0.19 18.50 -6.37
CA GLN A 47 -0.37 19.79 -6.79
C GLN A 47 -0.43 19.95 -8.31
N ARG A 48 0.33 19.14 -9.07
CA ARG A 48 0.41 19.27 -10.52
C ARG A 48 0.68 17.91 -11.17
N VAL A 49 -0.39 17.20 -11.51
CA VAL A 49 -0.28 16.05 -12.41
C VAL A 49 0.02 16.53 -13.84
N THR A 50 0.73 15.72 -14.61
CA THR A 50 1.19 16.05 -15.97
C THR A 50 0.26 15.50 -17.06
N SER A 51 -0.79 14.77 -16.67
CA SER A 51 -1.81 14.24 -17.57
C SER A 51 -3.16 14.88 -17.28
N SER A 52 -3.99 15.03 -18.31
CA SER A 52 -5.42 15.33 -18.16
C SER A 52 -6.23 14.13 -17.66
N ARG A 53 -5.66 12.93 -17.73
CA ARG A 53 -6.21 11.65 -17.25
C ARG A 53 -5.20 10.96 -16.35
N PRO A 54 -5.02 11.43 -15.11
CA PRO A 54 -4.10 10.81 -14.18
C PRO A 54 -4.64 9.47 -13.67
N TYR A 55 -3.83 8.77 -12.90
CA TYR A 55 -4.24 7.62 -12.13
C TYR A 55 -3.63 7.67 -10.73
N VAL A 56 -4.27 6.98 -9.81
CA VAL A 56 -3.81 6.80 -8.44
C VAL A 56 -3.58 5.31 -8.22
N SER A 57 -2.36 4.95 -7.84
CA SER A 57 -2.03 3.59 -7.44
C SER A 57 -2.10 3.49 -5.92
N PHE A 58 -2.78 2.46 -5.43
CA PHE A 58 -2.82 2.05 -4.04
C PHE A 58 -2.14 0.69 -3.91
N GLN A 59 -1.21 0.57 -2.98
CA GLN A 59 -0.45 -0.66 -2.74
C GLN A 59 -0.64 -1.09 -1.30
N PHE A 60 -1.16 -2.30 -1.11
CA PHE A 60 -1.18 -2.95 0.18
C PHE A 60 0.19 -3.56 0.48
N GLU A 61 0.79 -3.20 1.62
CA GLU A 61 2.01 -3.80 2.15
C GLU A 61 1.65 -4.73 3.32
N PRO A 62 1.60 -6.05 3.08
CA PRO A 62 1.24 -7.00 4.13
C PRO A 62 2.44 -7.40 4.99
N SER A 63 2.20 -7.66 6.27
CA SER A 63 3.17 -8.27 7.19
C SER A 63 3.56 -9.71 6.84
N LYS A 64 2.79 -10.40 5.98
CA LYS A 64 3.06 -11.78 5.55
C LYS A 64 2.42 -12.09 4.18
N PRO A 65 2.83 -13.19 3.50
CA PRO A 65 2.35 -13.51 2.15
C PRO A 65 0.83 -13.60 2.02
N VAL A 66 0.28 -12.85 1.07
CA VAL A 66 -1.15 -12.73 0.81
C VAL A 66 -1.60 -13.70 -0.28
N GLU A 67 -2.78 -14.29 -0.07
CA GLU A 67 -3.51 -15.05 -1.08
C GLU A 67 -4.59 -14.19 -1.75
N HIS A 68 -5.32 -13.39 -0.97
CA HIS A 68 -6.42 -12.55 -1.47
C HIS A 68 -6.57 -11.28 -0.64
N VAL A 69 -6.80 -10.14 -1.30
CA VAL A 69 -7.16 -8.85 -0.69
C VAL A 69 -8.57 -8.46 -1.11
N THR A 70 -9.35 -7.95 -0.16
CA THR A 70 -10.65 -7.35 -0.45
C THR A 70 -10.57 -5.84 -0.25
N TRP A 71 -10.77 -5.11 -1.34
CA TRP A 71 -10.74 -3.64 -1.35
C TRP A 71 -12.14 -3.04 -1.20
N ARG A 72 -12.21 -1.91 -0.51
CA ARG A 72 -13.32 -0.95 -0.59
C ARG A 72 -12.72 0.37 -1.06
N PHE A 73 -13.33 0.99 -2.05
CA PHE A 73 -12.82 2.21 -2.65
C PHE A 73 -13.94 3.21 -2.91
N SER A 74 -13.59 4.49 -2.95
CA SER A 74 -14.54 5.58 -3.18
C SER A 74 -13.84 6.80 -3.75
N THR A 75 -14.56 7.51 -4.61
CA THR A 75 -14.17 8.82 -5.13
C THR A 75 -15.45 9.52 -5.65
N PRO A 76 -15.55 10.85 -5.56
CA PRO A 76 -16.59 11.60 -6.25
C PRO A 76 -16.33 11.75 -7.76
N LEU A 77 -15.16 11.33 -8.24
CA LEU A 77 -14.70 11.56 -9.61
C LEU A 77 -15.22 10.49 -10.57
N SER A 78 -15.31 10.89 -11.84
CA SER A 78 -15.59 9.99 -12.95
C SER A 78 -14.31 9.21 -13.32
N GLY A 79 -14.45 7.91 -13.58
CA GLY A 79 -13.29 7.07 -13.86
C GLY A 79 -13.55 5.58 -13.70
N ARG A 80 -12.47 4.80 -13.62
CA ARG A 80 -12.51 3.34 -13.48
C ARG A 80 -11.59 2.88 -12.35
N TRP A 81 -12.10 1.98 -11.52
CA TRP A 81 -11.29 1.24 -10.55
C TRP A 81 -10.86 -0.11 -11.11
N ASP A 82 -9.61 -0.48 -10.86
CA ASP A 82 -9.05 -1.81 -11.08
C ASP A 82 -8.46 -2.31 -9.76
N CYS A 83 -9.31 -2.97 -8.97
CA CYS A 83 -9.00 -3.41 -7.61
C CYS A 83 -9.40 -4.86 -7.47
N GLY A 84 -8.73 -5.71 -8.25
CA GLY A 84 -8.86 -7.16 -8.16
C GLY A 84 -8.44 -7.71 -6.79
N PRO A 85 -8.36 -9.04 -6.64
CA PRO A 85 -8.00 -9.68 -5.38
C PRO A 85 -6.52 -9.54 -4.99
N SER A 86 -5.77 -8.66 -5.67
CA SER A 86 -4.33 -8.48 -5.52
C SER A 86 -4.00 -7.42 -4.46
N THR A 87 -2.71 -7.27 -4.15
CA THR A 87 -2.21 -6.22 -3.28
C THR A 87 -2.18 -4.83 -3.94
N GLU A 88 -2.65 -4.70 -5.19
CA GLU A 88 -2.70 -3.44 -5.92
C GLU A 88 -4.14 -3.07 -6.24
N CYS A 89 -4.45 -1.78 -6.15
CA CYS A 89 -5.73 -1.20 -6.53
C CYS A 89 -5.45 0.12 -7.23
N VAL A 90 -5.96 0.32 -8.44
CA VAL A 90 -5.68 1.52 -9.24
C VAL A 90 -6.98 2.23 -9.59
N PHE A 91 -7.02 3.54 -9.35
CA PHE A 91 -8.06 4.41 -9.90
C PHE A 91 -7.54 5.13 -11.14
N TYR A 92 -8.22 4.98 -12.26
CA TYR A 92 -7.97 5.72 -13.49
C TYR A 92 -8.99 6.84 -13.63
N ASP A 93 -8.52 8.08 -13.47
CA ASP A 93 -9.32 9.30 -13.63
C ASP A 93 -9.52 9.59 -15.13
N ASP A 94 -10.77 9.85 -15.54
CA ASP A 94 -11.10 10.17 -16.94
C ASP A 94 -10.88 11.64 -17.32
N GLY A 95 -10.63 12.50 -16.32
CA GLY A 95 -10.35 13.92 -16.46
C GLY A 95 -11.57 14.79 -16.77
N LEU A 96 -12.79 14.26 -16.67
CA LEU A 96 -14.00 14.95 -17.13
C LEU A 96 -14.61 15.87 -16.08
N ASP A 97 -14.36 15.62 -14.78
CA ASP A 97 -14.97 16.41 -13.72
C ASP A 97 -14.50 17.87 -13.70
N SER A 98 -15.39 18.78 -13.32
CA SER A 98 -15.15 20.22 -13.32
C SER A 98 -14.27 20.70 -12.16
N SER A 99 -14.26 19.95 -11.04
CA SER A 99 -13.42 20.30 -9.89
C SER A 99 -11.94 20.14 -10.25
N PRO A 100 -11.12 21.18 -10.01
CA PRO A 100 -9.67 21.04 -10.16
C PRO A 100 -9.09 20.18 -9.03
N LEU A 101 -9.70 20.21 -7.83
CA LEU A 101 -9.33 19.39 -6.68
C LEU A 101 -10.00 18.03 -6.77
N ARG A 102 -9.18 17.00 -6.63
CA ARG A 102 -9.54 15.60 -6.86
C ARG A 102 -9.07 14.74 -5.70
N ASP A 103 -9.91 13.79 -5.31
CA ASP A 103 -9.58 12.82 -4.28
C ASP A 103 -10.03 11.40 -4.67
N ALA A 104 -9.25 10.42 -4.24
CA ALA A 104 -9.59 9.01 -4.35
C ALA A 104 -9.10 8.29 -3.10
N THR A 105 -9.93 7.42 -2.53
CA THR A 105 -9.61 6.65 -1.32
C THR A 105 -9.77 5.17 -1.60
N ALA A 106 -8.80 4.36 -1.18
CA ALA A 106 -8.90 2.91 -1.18
C ALA A 106 -8.51 2.35 0.19
N CYS A 107 -9.30 1.38 0.66
CA CYS A 107 -9.12 0.71 1.93
C CYS A 107 -9.07 -0.80 1.72
N VAL A 108 -8.13 -1.47 2.37
CA VAL A 108 -8.19 -2.93 2.54
C VAL A 108 -9.14 -3.24 3.68
N THR A 109 -10.16 -4.04 3.40
CA THR A 109 -11.19 -4.42 4.38
C THR A 109 -11.03 -5.84 4.92
N ARG A 110 -10.37 -6.70 4.13
CA ARG A 110 -10.07 -8.08 4.50
C ARG A 110 -8.85 -8.58 3.75
N VAL A 111 -8.07 -9.44 4.41
CA VAL A 111 -6.95 -10.16 3.81
C VAL A 111 -7.04 -11.63 4.17
N LEU A 112 -6.88 -12.50 3.18
CA LEU A 112 -6.61 -13.92 3.34
C LEU A 112 -5.13 -14.16 3.03
N TYR A 113 -4.42 -14.81 3.94
CA TYR A 113 -3.01 -15.12 3.79
C TYR A 113 -2.82 -16.54 3.28
N LYS A 114 -1.63 -16.82 2.74
CA LYS A 114 -1.30 -18.15 2.17
C LYS A 114 -1.27 -19.27 3.21
N ASP A 115 -1.14 -18.94 4.49
CA ASP A 115 -1.23 -19.90 5.60
C ASP A 115 -2.68 -20.24 5.99
N GLY A 116 -3.68 -19.73 5.25
CA GLY A 116 -5.11 -19.94 5.48
C GLY A 116 -5.71 -19.06 6.58
N THR A 117 -4.90 -18.28 7.29
CA THR A 117 -5.42 -17.28 8.23
C THR A 117 -5.98 -16.08 7.50
N TRP A 118 -6.92 -15.39 8.12
CA TRP A 118 -7.49 -14.16 7.58
C TRP A 118 -7.68 -13.13 8.68
N LYS A 119 -7.75 -11.86 8.28
CA LYS A 119 -8.13 -10.78 9.17
C LYS A 119 -9.03 -9.76 8.48
N SER A 120 -9.93 -9.16 9.24
CA SER A 120 -10.62 -7.94 8.85
C SER A 120 -9.79 -6.74 9.27
N MET A 121 -9.79 -5.70 8.45
CA MET A 121 -9.03 -4.47 8.69
C MET A 121 -9.74 -3.27 8.08
N ASN A 122 -9.21 -2.09 8.31
CA ASN A 122 -9.70 -0.85 7.69
C ASN A 122 -8.52 0.08 7.43
N GLU A 123 -7.45 -0.49 6.89
CA GLU A 123 -6.27 0.28 6.50
C GLU A 123 -6.58 0.99 5.19
N CYS A 124 -6.39 2.30 5.17
CA CYS A 124 -6.80 3.15 4.05
C CYS A 124 -5.64 4.06 3.65
N ALA A 125 -5.59 4.40 2.37
CA ALA A 125 -4.87 5.57 1.92
C ALA A 125 -5.77 6.48 1.08
N THR A 126 -5.51 7.78 1.17
CA THR A 126 -6.23 8.81 0.43
C THR A 126 -5.26 9.58 -0.46
N ALA A 127 -5.57 9.69 -1.73
CA ALA A 127 -4.86 10.55 -2.65
C ALA A 127 -5.61 11.87 -2.82
N ILE A 128 -4.88 13.00 -2.76
CA ILE A 128 -5.41 14.32 -3.15
C ILE A 128 -4.54 14.94 -4.24
N TYR A 129 -5.13 15.31 -5.35
CA TYR A 129 -4.39 15.84 -6.49
C TYR A 129 -5.15 16.91 -7.26
N ASN A 130 -4.43 17.68 -8.06
CA ASN A 130 -5.01 18.65 -8.98
C ASN A 130 -4.61 18.35 -10.43
N LEU A 131 -5.58 18.49 -11.35
CA LEU A 131 -5.26 18.60 -12.77
C LEU A 131 -4.51 19.93 -12.97
N GLY A 132 -3.33 19.86 -13.56
CA GLY A 132 -2.63 21.07 -13.98
C GLY A 132 -3.52 21.93 -14.88
N SER A 133 -3.31 23.24 -14.85
CA SER A 133 -3.94 24.20 -15.75
C SER A 133 -3.88 23.72 -17.21
N ARG A 134 -5.05 23.49 -17.81
CA ARG A 134 -5.22 23.14 -19.24
C ARG A 134 -4.82 24.37 -20.05
N PHE A 135 -3.59 24.43 -20.54
CA PHE A 135 -3.12 25.44 -21.49
C PHE A 135 -2.90 24.78 -22.84
#